data_AF-A0ABD5LZF9-F1
#
_entry.id   AF-A0ABD5LZF9-F1
#
_cell.length_a   1.000
_cell.length_b   1.000
_cell.length_c   1.000
_cell.angle_alpha   90.00
_cell.angle_beta   90.00
_cell.angle_gamma   90.00
#
_symmetry.space_group_name_H-M   'P 1'
#
loop_
_entity.id
_entity.type
_entity.pdbx_description
1 polymer ?
#
loop_
_entity_poly.entity_id
_entity_poly.type
_entity_poly.pdbx_seq_one_letter_code
_entity_poly.pdbx_strand_id
1 'polypeptide(L)' 'MNREQLLQAISHYPALAQRNMGNTHKGTFGTLAIIGSSEGMSGAIVLAGKSALKAGCGKVFGLCTATIATAFY' A
#
# COMPACT_ATOMS: atom_id res chain seq x y z
N MET A 1 -20.01 4.94 3.67
CA MET A 1 -20.16 3.96 2.57
C MET A 1 -21.35 3.09 2.91
N ASN A 2 -22.37 3.10 2.05
CA ASN A 2 -23.63 2.41 2.32
C ASN A 2 -23.48 0.91 2.03
N ARG A 3 -24.28 0.08 2.71
CA ARG A 3 -24.19 -1.39 2.57
C ARG A 3 -24.37 -1.86 1.12
N GLU A 4 -25.23 -1.18 0.36
CA GLU A 4 -25.46 -1.47 -1.07
C GLU A 4 -24.21 -1.18 -1.92
N GLN A 5 -23.54 -0.07 -1.67
CA GLN A 5 -22.29 0.30 -2.37
C GLN A 5 -21.17 -0.69 -2.10
N LEU A 6 -21.07 -1.19 -0.86
CA LEU A 6 -20.11 -2.22 -0.50
C LEU A 6 -20.38 -3.53 -1.26
N LEU A 7 -21.63 -3.99 -1.29
CA LEU A 7 -22.02 -5.22 -1.99
C LEU A 7 -21.77 -5.10 -3.50
N GLN A 8 -22.06 -3.94 -4.09
CA GLN A 8 -21.77 -3.67 -5.49
C GLN A 8 -20.25 -3.70 -5.77
N ALA A 9 -19.43 -3.08 -4.92
CA ALA A 9 -17.98 -3.10 -5.05
C ALA A 9 -17.39 -4.52 -4.94
N ILE A 10 -17.88 -5.33 -4.00
CA ILE A 10 -17.46 -6.73 -3.83
C ILE A 10 -17.83 -7.56 -5.08
N SER A 11 -19.01 -7.32 -5.65
CA SER A 11 -19.45 -8.00 -6.88
C SER A 11 -18.54 -7.70 -8.08
N HIS A 12 -18.14 -6.43 -8.25
CA HIS A 12 -17.25 -6.01 -9.34
C HIS A 12 -15.77 -6.38 -9.11
N TYR A 13 -15.32 -6.44 -7.85
CA TYR A 13 -13.93 -6.73 -7.48
C TYR A 13 -13.83 -7.84 -6.43
N PRO A 14 -14.20 -9.09 -6.78
CA PRO A 14 -14.26 -10.20 -5.83
C PRO A 14 -12.89 -10.52 -5.21
N ALA A 15 -11.80 -10.26 -5.93
CA ALA A 15 -10.44 -10.43 -5.44
C ALA A 15 -10.09 -9.53 -4.24
N LEU A 16 -10.74 -8.37 -4.08
CA LEU A 16 -10.53 -7.49 -2.92
C LEU A 16 -11.20 -8.01 -1.66
N ALA A 17 -12.24 -8.86 -1.81
CA ALA A 17 -12.99 -9.43 -0.69
C ALA A 17 -12.39 -10.76 -0.18
N GLN A 18 -11.56 -11.43 -0.99
CA GLN A 18 -10.93 -12.69 -0.61
C GLN A 18 -9.65 -12.45 0.18
N ARG A 19 -9.72 -12.61 1.51
CA ARG A 19 -8.53 -12.91 2.31
C ARG A 19 -8.27 -14.41 2.23
N ASN A 20 -7.24 -14.81 1.50
CA ASN A 20 -6.77 -16.19 1.47
C ASN A 20 -6.17 -16.56 2.84
N MET A 21 -6.83 -17.45 3.57
CA MET A 21 -6.53 -17.84 4.95
C MET A 21 -5.51 -18.98 5.07
N GLY A 22 -4.94 -19.48 3.97
CA GLY A 22 -4.00 -20.61 3.95
C GLY A 22 -2.57 -20.19 3.62
N ASN A 23 -1.58 -20.72 4.35
CA ASN A 23 -0.12 -20.59 4.17
C ASN A 23 0.37 -19.29 3.48
N THR A 24 -0.03 -18.15 4.03
CA THR A 24 0.18 -16.82 3.44
C THR A 24 1.45 -16.17 4.01
N HIS A 25 2.19 -15.44 3.18
CA HIS A 25 3.34 -14.65 3.64
C HIS A 25 3.29 -13.21 3.11
N LYS A 26 4.20 -12.35 3.58
CA LYS A 26 4.33 -10.94 3.17
C LYS A 26 4.44 -10.66 1.66
N GLY A 27 4.63 -11.69 0.83
CA GLY A 27 4.64 -11.58 -0.63
C GLY A 27 3.29 -11.90 -1.29
N THR A 28 2.43 -12.69 -0.63
CA THR A 28 1.13 -13.10 -1.15
C THR A 28 0.15 -11.92 -1.24
N PHE A 29 0.27 -10.96 -0.33
CA PHE A 29 -0.53 -9.73 -0.32
C PHE A 29 0.02 -8.63 -1.25
N GLY A 30 0.90 -8.99 -2.19
CA GLY A 30 1.51 -8.07 -3.14
C GLY A 30 2.69 -7.29 -2.58
N THR A 31 3.51 -6.77 -3.49
CA THR A 31 4.64 -5.89 -3.21
C THR A 31 4.46 -4.62 -4.01
N LEU A 32 4.46 -3.46 -3.35
CA LEU A 32 4.29 -2.15 -3.99
C LEU A 32 5.62 -1.38 -3.96
N ALA A 33 5.99 -0.79 -5.09
CA ALA A 33 7.07 0.18 -5.16
C ALA A 33 6.48 1.58 -5.39
N ILE A 34 6.92 2.55 -4.59
CA ILE A 34 6.53 3.96 -4.66
C ILE A 34 7.77 4.74 -5.09
N ILE A 35 7.69 5.46 -6.20
CA ILE A 35 8.81 6.23 -6.75
C ILE A 35 8.41 7.70 -6.75
N GLY A 36 9.27 8.54 -6.17
CA GLY A 36 9.07 9.98 -6.14
C GLY A 36 9.47 10.57 -4.79
N SER A 37 8.85 11.70 -4.44
CA SER A 37 9.26 12.57 -3.34
C SER A 37 10.57 13.31 -3.64
N SER A 38 10.53 14.63 -3.43
CA SER A 38 11.65 15.54 -3.59
C SER A 38 12.00 16.17 -2.25
N GLU A 39 13.12 16.90 -2.20
CA GLU A 39 13.57 17.60 -1.00
C GLU A 39 12.44 18.45 -0.41
N GLY A 40 12.23 18.36 0.90
CA GLY A 40 11.10 19.00 1.59
C GLY A 40 9.74 18.30 1.45
N MET A 41 9.61 17.26 0.61
CA MET A 41 8.38 16.48 0.41
C MET A 41 8.48 15.03 0.89
N SER A 42 9.41 14.73 1.80
CA SER A 42 9.65 13.38 2.34
C SER A 42 8.40 12.76 2.98
N GLY A 43 7.52 13.57 3.57
CA GLY A 43 6.26 13.10 4.15
C GLY A 43 5.33 12.42 3.13
N ALA A 44 5.41 12.79 1.84
CA ALA A 44 4.56 12.23 0.80
C ALA A 44 4.82 10.72 0.61
N ILE A 45 6.08 10.31 0.51
CA ILE A 45 6.41 8.88 0.31
C ILE A 45 6.08 8.04 1.56
N VAL A 46 6.24 8.61 2.75
CA VAL A 46 5.88 7.96 4.01
C VAL A 46 4.37 7.76 4.12
N LEU A 47 3.58 8.79 3.81
CA LEU A 47 2.12 8.73 3.88
C LEU A 47 1.58 7.73 2.84
N ALA A 48 2.14 7.74 1.64
CA ALA A 48 1.80 6.78 0.60
C ALA A 48 2.15 5.34 1.03
N GLY A 49 3.34 5.12 1.60
CA GLY A 49 3.74 3.81 2.10
C GLY A 49 2.87 3.30 3.25
N LYS A 50 2.55 4.15 4.22
CA LYS A 50 1.62 3.82 5.32
C LYS A 50 0.22 3.47 4.80
N SER A 51 -0.28 4.23 3.84
CA SER A 51 -1.59 4.00 3.23
C SER A 51 -1.63 2.68 2.48
N ALA A 52 -0.56 2.33 1.75
CA ALA A 52 -0.45 1.06 1.05
C ALA A 52 -0.42 -0.15 2.00
N LEU A 53 0.29 -0.07 3.12
CA LEU A 53 0.26 -1.12 4.15
C LEU A 53 -1.13 -1.27 4.76
N LYS A 54 -1.82 -0.15 5.07
CA LYS A 54 -3.20 -0.17 5.58
C LYS A 54 -4.21 -0.72 4.57
N ALA A 55 -3.99 -0.48 3.28
CA ALA A 55 -4.79 -1.05 2.20
C ALA A 55 -4.61 -2.57 2.04
N GLY A 56 -3.61 -3.16 2.71
CA GLY A 56 -3.38 -4.60 2.75
C GLY A 56 -2.18 -5.07 1.96
N CYS A 57 -1.29 -4.16 1.50
CA CYS A 57 -0.07 -4.58 0.81
C CYS A 57 0.89 -5.29 1.78
N GLY A 58 1.50 -6.39 1.36
CA GLY A 58 2.37 -7.20 2.21
C GLY A 58 3.76 -6.59 2.42
N LYS A 59 4.30 -5.89 1.43
CA LYS A 59 5.58 -5.17 1.48
C LYS A 59 5.53 -3.92 0.62
N VAL A 60 6.15 -2.84 1.10
CA VAL A 60 6.23 -1.58 0.35
C VAL A 60 7.68 -1.11 0.30
N PHE A 61 8.12 -0.70 -0.88
CA PHE A 61 9.43 -0.10 -1.14
C PHE A 61 9.24 1.36 -1.55
N GLY A 62 9.98 2.28 -0.93
CA GLY A 62 10.02 3.68 -1.33
C GLY A 62 11.36 4.00 -2.00
N LEU A 63 11.32 4.52 -3.22
CA LEU A 63 12.46 5.09 -3.93
C LEU A 63 12.30 6.60 -3.96
N CYS A 64 13.19 7.29 -3.26
CA CYS A 64 13.24 8.75 -3.15
C CYS A 64 14.66 9.26 -3.40
N THR A 65 14.82 10.58 -3.57
CA THR A 65 16.14 11.18 -3.77
C THR A 65 17.02 10.98 -2.53
N ALA A 66 18.34 10.91 -2.72
CA ALA A 66 19.29 10.53 -1.66
C ALA A 66 19.16 11.38 -0.38
N THR A 67 18.85 12.67 -0.52
CA THR A 67 18.65 13.62 0.59
C THR A 67 17.51 13.21 1.53
N ILE A 68 16.52 12.49 1.02
CA ILE A 68 15.33 12.09 1.77
C ILE A 68 15.53 10.74 2.45
N ALA A 69 16.26 9.82 1.80
CA ALA A 69 16.55 8.51 2.35
C ALA A 69 17.34 8.59 3.67
N THR A 70 18.23 9.58 3.81
CA THR A 70 18.98 9.86 5.05
C THR A 70 18.14 10.44 6.17
N ALA A 71 16.98 11.05 5.89
CA ALA A 71 16.08 11.57 6.93
C ALA A 71 15.29 10.45 7.66
N PHE A 72 15.40 9.20 7.19
CA PHE A 72 14.70 8.04 7.74
C PHE A 72 15.63 7.03 8.44
N TYR A 73 16.94 7.29 8.47
CA TYR A 73 17.93 6.54 9.23
C TYR A 73 18.43 7.40 10.40
#